data_AF-A0A2V8AHI2-F1
#
_entry.id   AF-A0A2V8AHI2-F1
#
_cell.length_a   1.000
_cell.length_b   1.000
_cell.length_c   1.000
_cell.angle_alpha   90.00
_cell.angle_beta   90.00
_cell.angle_gamma   90.00
#
_symmetry.space_group_name_H-M   'P 1'
#
loop_
_entity.id
_entity.type
_entity.pdbx_description
1 polymer ?
#
loop_
_entity_poly.entity_id
_entity_poly.type
_entity_poly.pdbx_seq_one_letter_code
_entity_poly.pdbx_strand_id
1 'polypeptide(L)'
;MSKWSGEGTFTQLLIDCLRSMEAIEFVRVEDAPATRSEADYNFISNEIFVAFTKIERHEAVKRFGFLPGSRAVVVRVMTIAGLEAALTEAAGIGPPDYADERMLQYLRTERIVPPYQTRGYKLVELVRIYEVGTARTS
;
A
#
# COMPACT_ATOMS: atom_id res chain seq x y z
N MET A 1 3.83 11.78 -11.71
CA MET A 1 4.67 12.48 -10.71
C MET A 1 4.09 12.21 -9.34
N SER A 2 4.89 11.73 -8.39
CA SER A 2 4.48 11.57 -6.98
C SER A 2 4.27 12.94 -6.34
N LYS A 3 3.22 13.09 -5.55
CA LYS A 3 2.93 14.30 -4.74
C LYS A 3 3.21 14.01 -3.27
N TRP A 4 4.33 13.37 -3.00
CA TRP A 4 4.73 12.98 -1.65
C TRP A 4 5.86 13.90 -1.20
N SER A 5 5.70 14.44 0.00
CA SER A 5 6.63 15.34 0.69
C SER A 5 7.98 14.67 1.02
N GLY A 6 8.04 13.34 1.01
CA GLY A 6 9.18 12.56 1.51
C GLY A 6 9.15 12.34 3.02
N GLU A 7 8.06 12.73 3.69
CA GLU A 7 7.91 12.56 5.13
C GLU A 7 7.33 11.18 5.48
N GLY A 8 7.85 10.61 6.58
CA GLY A 8 7.40 9.34 7.14
C GLY A 8 8.40 8.20 6.95
N THR A 9 9.06 7.79 8.04
CA THR A 9 10.03 6.67 8.03
C THR A 9 9.33 5.36 7.68
N PHE A 10 8.10 5.15 8.17
CA PHE A 10 7.35 3.94 7.90
C PHE A 10 6.83 3.89 6.45
N THR A 11 6.43 5.04 5.90
CA THR A 11 6.03 5.18 4.49
C THR A 11 7.20 4.83 3.58
N GLN A 12 8.41 5.32 3.88
CA GLN A 12 9.60 4.96 3.11
C GLN A 12 9.89 3.45 3.16
N LEU A 13 9.82 2.83 4.35
CA LEU A 13 9.98 1.38 4.51
C LEU A 13 8.97 0.59 3.66
N LEU A 14 7.70 1.00 3.67
CA LEU A 14 6.65 0.40 2.84
C LEU A 14 6.97 0.54 1.35
N ILE A 15 7.37 1.73 0.89
CA ILE A 15 7.72 1.97 -0.52
C ILE A 15 8.86 1.04 -0.96
N ASP A 16 9.90 0.92 -0.15
CA ASP A 16 11.07 0.11 -0.47
C ASP A 16 10.70 -1.39 -0.54
N CYS A 17 9.90 -1.86 0.42
CA CYS A 17 9.38 -3.22 0.39
C CYS A 17 8.52 -3.47 -0.85
N LEU A 18 7.55 -2.59 -1.15
CA LEU A 18 6.68 -2.73 -2.31
C LEU A 18 7.46 -2.74 -3.63
N ARG A 19 8.45 -1.86 -3.78
CA ARG A 19 9.30 -1.80 -4.98
C ARG A 19 10.20 -3.02 -5.16
N SER A 20 10.47 -3.76 -4.09
CA SER A 20 11.25 -5.00 -4.16
C SER A 20 10.43 -6.21 -4.63
N MET A 21 9.09 -6.11 -4.66
CA MET A 21 8.22 -7.22 -5.06
C MET A 21 8.03 -7.27 -6.58
N GLU A 22 8.39 -8.39 -7.22
CA GLU A 22 8.16 -8.62 -8.66
C GLU A 22 6.66 -8.60 -9.05
N ALA A 23 5.78 -8.85 -8.07
CA ALA A 23 4.34 -8.81 -8.24
C ALA A 23 3.77 -7.39 -8.40
N ILE A 24 4.57 -6.35 -8.13
CA ILE A 24 4.16 -4.95 -8.21
C ILE A 24 4.81 -4.30 -9.42
N GLU A 25 3.99 -3.87 -10.37
CA GLU A 25 4.42 -3.18 -11.59
C GLU A 25 4.77 -1.72 -11.31
N PHE A 26 4.03 -1.08 -10.40
CA PHE A 26 4.18 0.35 -10.12
C PHE A 26 3.70 0.74 -8.72
N VAL A 27 4.37 1.76 -8.15
CA VAL A 27 4.04 2.39 -6.86
C VAL A 27 3.98 3.91 -7.02
N ARG A 28 2.86 4.53 -6.64
CA ARG A 28 2.68 5.99 -6.52
C ARG A 28 2.34 6.37 -5.09
N VAL A 29 2.90 7.47 -4.62
CA VAL A 29 2.66 7.98 -3.27
C VAL A 29 2.20 9.43 -3.34
N GLU A 30 1.24 9.76 -2.48
CA GLU A 30 0.67 11.09 -2.32
C GLU A 30 0.51 11.43 -0.84
N ASP A 31 0.82 12.68 -0.48
CA ASP A 31 0.43 13.22 0.82
C ASP A 31 -1.09 13.36 0.85
N ALA A 32 -1.72 12.83 1.89
CA ALA A 32 -3.15 13.00 2.10
C ALA A 32 -3.44 14.39 2.70
N PRO A 33 -4.63 14.97 2.46
CA PRO A 33 -4.98 16.31 2.95
C PRO A 33 -5.00 16.45 4.48
N ALA A 34 -4.93 15.34 5.21
CA ALA A 34 -5.09 15.28 6.65
C ALA A 34 -3.80 15.54 7.44
N THR A 35 -2.65 15.77 6.78
CA THR A 35 -1.39 16.09 7.47
C THR A 35 -1.52 17.35 8.31
N ARG A 36 -1.22 17.26 9.60
CA ARG A 36 -1.35 18.34 10.60
C ARG A 36 -0.14 18.32 11.53
N SER A 37 0.44 19.49 11.76
CA SER A 37 1.49 19.69 12.77
C SER A 37 0.93 20.57 13.89
N GLU A 38 0.92 20.05 15.11
CA GLU A 38 0.54 20.76 16.33
C GLU A 38 1.70 20.80 17.32
N ALA A 39 1.61 21.63 18.37
CA ALA A 39 2.71 21.85 19.31
C ALA A 39 3.17 20.57 20.05
N ASP A 40 2.28 19.59 20.21
CA ASP A 40 2.54 18.34 20.95
C ASP A 40 2.55 17.08 20.07
N TYR A 41 2.09 17.15 18.82
CA TYR A 41 2.11 16.01 17.89
C TYR A 41 2.22 16.42 16.42
N ASN A 42 2.88 15.58 15.63
CA ASN A 42 2.87 15.66 14.18
C ASN A 42 2.10 14.47 13.63
N PHE A 43 1.12 14.74 12.79
CA PHE A 43 0.34 13.73 12.10
C PHE A 43 0.64 13.78 10.60
N ILE A 44 1.23 12.70 10.10
CA ILE A 44 1.52 12.49 8.69
C ILE A 44 0.49 11.49 8.17
N SER A 45 -0.15 11.80 7.04
CA SER A 45 -1.04 10.87 6.37
C SER A 45 -0.60 10.72 4.92
N ASN A 46 -0.32 9.49 4.49
CA ASN A 46 0.13 9.16 3.14
C ASN A 46 -0.79 8.11 2.50
N GLU A 47 -1.02 8.25 1.19
CA GLU A 47 -1.72 7.27 0.36
C GLU A 47 -0.73 6.67 -0.64
N ILE A 48 -0.62 5.35 -0.62
CA ILE A 48 0.18 4.55 -1.56
C ILE A 48 -0.77 3.86 -2.52
N PHE A 49 -0.52 3.98 -3.80
CA PHE A 49 -1.27 3.32 -4.87
C PHE A 49 -0.35 2.34 -5.58
N VAL A 50 -0.75 1.07 -5.61
CA VAL A 50 0.01 -0.02 -6.25
C VAL A 50 -0.72 -0.55 -7.48
N ALA A 51 0.02 -0.89 -8.51
CA ALA A 51 -0.49 -1.68 -9.63
C ALA A 51 0.17 -3.06 -9.60
N PHE A 52 -0.62 -4.12 -9.61
CA PHE A 52 -0.10 -5.49 -9.68
C PHE A 52 0.26 -5.85 -11.12
N THR A 53 1.38 -6.55 -11.29
CA THR A 53 1.81 -7.13 -12.56
C THR A 53 0.69 -8.02 -13.13
N LYS A 54 0.50 -7.98 -14.44
CA LYS A 54 -0.52 -8.78 -15.13
C LYS A 54 0.14 -9.82 -16.02
N ILE A 55 -0.42 -11.02 -16.04
CA ILE A 55 0.02 -12.12 -16.90
C ILE A 55 -1.13 -12.65 -17.74
N GLU A 56 -0.80 -13.16 -18.91
CA GLU A 56 -1.74 -13.85 -19.78
C GLU A 56 -1.87 -15.31 -19.35
N ARG A 57 -3.07 -15.71 -18.94
CA ARG A 57 -3.41 -17.09 -18.60
C ARG A 57 -4.35 -17.65 -19.66
N HIS A 58 -4.01 -18.79 -20.25
CA HIS A 58 -4.91 -19.50 -21.14
C HIS A 58 -5.85 -20.37 -20.32
N GLU A 59 -7.14 -20.05 -20.37
CA GLU A 59 -8.18 -20.85 -19.73
C GLU A 59 -8.90 -21.71 -20.76
N ALA A 60 -9.10 -22.97 -20.41
CA ALA A 60 -9.90 -23.89 -21.20
C ALA A 60 -11.36 -23.48 -21.10
N VAL A 61 -11.97 -23.19 -22.25
CA VAL A 61 -13.38 -22.83 -22.35
C VAL A 61 -14.08 -23.81 -23.27
N LYS A 62 -15.32 -24.18 -22.95
CA LYS A 62 -16.16 -24.96 -23.86
C LYS A 62 -16.96 -24.00 -24.74
N ARG A 63 -16.66 -23.95 -26.05
CA ARG A 63 -17.55 -23.34 -27.04
C ARG A 63 -18.75 -24.26 -27.26
N PHE A 64 -19.97 -23.72 -27.29
CA PHE A 64 -21.21 -24.49 -27.46
C PHE A 64 -21.43 -25.63 -26.45
N GLY A 65 -20.81 -25.59 -25.26
CA GLY A 65 -20.98 -26.60 -24.21
C GLY A 65 -20.16 -27.90 -24.39
N PHE A 66 -19.54 -28.13 -25.54
CA PHE A 66 -18.77 -29.36 -25.82
C PHE A 66 -17.51 -29.18 -26.69
N LEU A 67 -17.38 -28.12 -27.49
CA LEU A 67 -16.18 -27.89 -28.30
C LEU A 67 -15.06 -27.31 -27.43
N PRO A 68 -13.91 -27.99 -27.27
CA PRO A 68 -12.78 -27.45 -26.53
C PRO A 68 -12.22 -26.22 -27.24
N GLY A 69 -12.01 -25.16 -26.48
CA GLY A 69 -11.33 -23.94 -26.92
C GLY A 69 -10.43 -23.42 -25.81
N SER A 70 -9.50 -22.55 -26.17
CA SER A 70 -8.68 -21.80 -25.23
C SER A 70 -8.98 -20.32 -25.37
N ARG A 71 -9.10 -19.62 -24.24
CA ARG A 71 -9.20 -18.17 -24.21
C ARG A 71 -8.06 -17.61 -23.38
N ALA A 72 -7.30 -16.68 -23.95
CA ALA A 72 -6.38 -15.87 -23.18
C ALA A 72 -7.13 -14.91 -22.26
N VAL A 73 -6.79 -14.92 -20.99
CA VAL A 73 -7.35 -14.06 -19.93
C VAL A 73 -6.20 -13.36 -19.24
N VAL A 74 -6.25 -12.03 -19.19
CA VAL A 74 -5.27 -11.24 -18.44
C VAL A 74 -5.68 -11.25 -16.97
N VAL A 75 -4.81 -11.77 -16.12
CA VAL A 75 -5.02 -11.83 -14.66
C VAL A 75 -3.92 -11.11 -13.93
N ARG A 76 -4.26 -10.47 -12.81
CA ARG A 76 -3.27 -9.93 -11.85
C ARG A 76 -2.54 -11.08 -11.18
N VAL A 77 -1.23 -10.94 -10.99
CA VAL A 77 -0.40 -11.96 -10.31
C VAL A 77 -0.62 -12.00 -8.80
N MET A 78 -1.20 -10.94 -8.23
CA MET A 78 -1.41 -10.78 -6.80
C MET A 78 -2.72 -10.02 -6.52
N THR A 79 -3.22 -10.13 -5.29
CA THR A 79 -4.40 -9.40 -4.78
C THR A 79 -4.01 -8.57 -3.55
N ILE A 80 -4.90 -7.69 -3.08
CA ILE A 80 -4.70 -6.96 -1.81
C ILE A 80 -4.50 -7.91 -0.62
N ALA A 81 -5.27 -9.00 -0.53
CA ALA A 81 -5.06 -10.00 0.52
C ALA A 81 -3.71 -10.73 0.40
N GLY A 82 -3.24 -10.98 -0.83
CA GLY A 82 -1.89 -11.52 -1.05
C GLY A 82 -0.80 -10.53 -0.64
N LEU A 83 -1.02 -9.24 -0.90
CA LEU A 83 -0.13 -8.17 -0.46
C LEU A 83 -0.10 -8.04 1.06
N GLU A 84 -1.25 -8.13 1.74
CA GLU A 84 -1.35 -8.15 3.20
C GLU A 84 -0.47 -9.26 3.80
N ALA A 85 -0.59 -10.49 3.28
CA ALA A 85 0.21 -11.61 3.75
C ALA A 85 1.72 -11.35 3.57
N ALA A 86 2.12 -10.86 2.37
CA ALA A 86 3.51 -10.55 2.08
C ALA A 86 4.08 -9.44 2.98
N LEU A 87 3.31 -8.37 3.23
CA LEU A 87 3.73 -7.27 4.11
C LEU A 87 3.76 -7.68 5.59
N THR A 88 2.88 -8.59 6.01
CA THR A 88 2.86 -9.12 7.37
C THR A 88 4.16 -9.88 7.70
N GLU A 89 4.69 -10.61 6.73
CA GLU A 89 5.94 -11.37 6.87
C GLU A 89 7.18 -10.48 6.67
N ALA A 90 7.03 -9.28 6.10
CA ALA A 90 8.13 -8.38 5.83
C ALA A 90 8.70 -7.78 7.12
N ALA A 91 10.02 -7.89 7.27
CA ALA A 91 10.74 -7.38 8.42
C ALA A 91 10.51 -5.87 8.61
N GLY A 92 10.06 -5.47 9.80
CA GLY A 92 9.81 -4.07 10.15
C GLY A 92 8.45 -3.51 9.72
N ILE A 93 7.65 -4.26 8.94
CA ILE A 93 6.31 -3.82 8.52
C ILE A 93 5.23 -4.44 9.41
N GLY A 94 5.14 -5.76 9.44
CA GLY A 94 4.13 -6.49 10.21
C GLY A 94 2.70 -6.32 9.67
N PRO A 95 1.68 -6.82 10.39
CA PRO A 95 0.31 -6.79 9.91
C PRO A 95 -0.25 -5.36 9.87
N PRO A 96 -1.19 -5.06 8.95
CA PRO A 96 -1.91 -3.80 8.94
C PRO A 96 -2.87 -3.69 10.14
N ASP A 97 -3.17 -2.47 10.54
CA ASP A 97 -4.14 -2.16 11.58
C ASP A 97 -5.60 -2.30 11.08
N TYR A 98 -5.79 -2.23 9.76
CA TYR A 98 -7.05 -2.54 9.08
C TYR A 98 -6.79 -3.06 7.67
N ALA A 99 -7.57 -4.05 7.23
CA ALA A 99 -7.50 -4.61 5.89
C ALA A 99 -8.90 -4.96 5.36
N ASP A 100 -9.12 -4.66 4.08
CA ASP A 100 -10.24 -5.18 3.30
C ASP A 100 -9.78 -5.53 1.86
N GLU A 101 -10.71 -5.94 1.00
CA GLU A 101 -10.40 -6.35 -0.37
C GLU A 101 -9.79 -5.24 -1.26
N ARG A 102 -9.88 -3.98 -0.83
CA ARG A 102 -9.53 -2.78 -1.61
C ARG A 102 -8.38 -2.00 -0.99
N MET A 103 -8.18 -2.12 0.32
CA MET A 103 -7.31 -1.23 1.07
C MET A 103 -6.66 -1.90 2.27
N LEU A 104 -5.40 -1.55 2.51
CA LEU A 104 -4.67 -1.82 3.76
C LEU A 104 -4.35 -0.50 4.45
N GLN A 105 -4.47 -0.45 5.77
CA GLN A 105 -4.16 0.73 6.57
C GLN A 105 -3.22 0.39 7.71
N TYR A 106 -2.22 1.25 7.89
CA TYR A 106 -1.28 1.21 9.00
C TYR A 106 -1.36 2.52 9.78
N LEU A 107 -1.28 2.42 11.09
CA LEU A 107 -1.19 3.53 12.02
C LEU A 107 0.01 3.29 12.94
N ARG A 108 1.11 4.00 12.67
CA ARG A 108 2.31 3.96 13.51
C ARG A 108 2.36 5.18 14.40
N THR A 109 2.75 4.98 15.65
CA THR A 109 2.97 6.07 16.59
C THR A 109 4.34 5.96 17.21
N GLU A 110 5.12 7.02 17.13
CA GLU A 110 6.47 7.12 17.68
C GLU A 110 6.58 8.36 18.56
N ARG A 111 7.38 8.30 19.62
CA ARG A 111 7.70 9.49 20.43
C ARG A 111 9.08 9.99 20.04
N ILE A 112 9.14 11.16 19.43
CA ILE A 112 10.39 11.78 18.99
C ILE A 112 10.84 12.79 20.03
N VAL A 113 12.05 12.61 20.56
CA VAL A 113 12.68 13.53 21.52
C VAL A 113 13.91 14.15 20.84
N PRO A 114 13.85 15.43 20.40
CA PRO A 114 15.01 16.09 19.83
C PRO A 114 16.18 16.20 20.84
N PRO A 115 17.45 16.18 20.39
CA PRO A 115 18.62 16.12 21.28
C PRO A 115 18.74 17.26 22.30
N TYR A 116 18.07 18.39 22.05
CA TYR A 116 18.12 19.62 22.84
C TYR A 116 16.75 20.00 23.45
N GLN A 117 15.74 19.13 23.38
CA GLN A 117 14.39 19.39 23.89
C GLN A 117 13.97 18.30 24.88
N THR A 118 13.61 18.68 26.10
CA THR A 118 13.18 17.74 27.16
C THR A 118 11.78 17.18 26.93
N ARG A 119 10.94 17.90 26.18
CA ARG A 119 9.58 17.50 25.83
C ARG A 119 9.54 17.02 24.37
N GLY A 120 9.60 15.71 24.17
CA GLY A 120 9.37 15.11 22.84
C GLY A 120 7.93 15.30 22.36
N TYR A 121 7.73 15.24 21.05
CA TYR A 121 6.41 15.24 20.42
C TYR A 121 6.02 13.83 19.97
N LYS A 122 4.72 13.59 19.81
CA LYS A 122 4.21 12.33 19.27
C LYS A 122 4.15 12.43 17.75
N LEU A 123 4.88 11.58 17.04
CA LEU A 123 4.68 11.37 15.61
C LEU A 123 3.60 10.29 15.44
N VAL A 124 2.61 10.58 14.61
CA VAL A 124 1.60 9.63 14.19
C VAL A 124 1.64 9.57 12.67
N GLU A 125 1.87 8.38 12.14
CA GLU A 125 1.97 8.13 10.71
C GLU A 125 0.85 7.18 10.29
N LEU A 126 -0.07 7.70 9.48
CA LEU A 126 -1.17 6.96 8.89
C LEU A 126 -0.85 6.69 7.42
N VAL A 127 -0.77 5.42 7.04
CA VAL A 127 -0.52 5.04 5.64
C VAL A 127 -1.66 4.16 5.16
N ARG A 128 -2.24 4.50 4.00
CA ARG A 128 -3.23 3.66 3.32
C ARG A 128 -2.69 3.19 1.99
N ILE A 129 -2.85 1.91 1.69
CA ILE A 129 -2.41 1.27 0.46
C ILE A 129 -3.65 0.87 -0.34
N TYR A 130 -3.71 1.25 -1.61
CA TYR A 130 -4.81 0.97 -2.53
C TYR A 130 -4.30 0.32 -3.81
N GLU A 131 -5.10 -0.55 -4.43
CA GLU A 131 -4.88 -0.94 -5.82
C GLU A 131 -5.34 0.19 -6.77
N VAL A 132 -4.51 0.56 -7.74
CA VAL A 132 -4.82 1.57 -8.77
C VAL A 132 -6.11 1.21 -9.51
N GLY A 133 -7.01 2.18 -9.65
CA GLY A 133 -8.30 1.99 -10.33
C GLY A 133 -9.43 1.55 -9.40
N THR A 134 -9.14 1.26 -8.13
CA THR A 134 -10.17 1.12 -7.10
C THR A 134 -10.62 2.52 -6.69
N ALA A 135 -11.77 2.98 -7.21
CA ALA A 135 -12.23 4.34 -6.99
C ALA A 135 -12.43 4.66 -5.51
N ARG A 136 -11.97 5.84 -5.10
CA ARG A 136 -12.26 6.46 -3.81
C ARG A 136 -13.76 6.81 -3.80
N THR A 137 -14.61 5.98 -3.20
CA THR A 137 -15.99 6.39 -2.90
C THR A 137 -15.91 7.48 -1.84
N SER A 138 -15.98 8.72 -2.32
CA SER A 138 -16.22 9.95 -1.56
C SER A 138 -17.55 9.91 -0.82
#